data_AF-A0A841JPL1-F1
#
_entry.id   AF-A0A841JPL1-F1
#
_cell.length_a   1.000
_cell.length_b   1.000
_cell.length_c   1.000
_cell.angle_alpha   90.00
_cell.angle_beta   90.00
_cell.angle_gamma   90.00
#
_symmetry.space_group_name_H-M   'P 1'
#
loop_
_entity.id
_entity.type
_entity.pdbx_description
1 polymer ?
#
loop_
_entity_poly.entity_id
_entity_poly.type
_entity_poly.pdbx_seq_one_letter_code
_entity_poly.pdbx_strand_id
1 'polypeptide(L)'
;MTIIKNVLAIRAETLYIDLKKDFTDYINHKLDSNLSIDFAHVYDVINVLFPEVIEGTALTITVTDDEITVSDNAKDSEYNTELLEKHLIDFITDRCS
;
A
#
# COMPACT_ATOMS: atom_id res chain seq x y z
N MET A 1 4.05 5.19 -9.81
CA MET A 1 3.05 4.28 -10.39
C MET A 1 3.79 3.05 -10.81
N THR A 2 3.54 1.98 -10.10
CA THR A 2 4.23 0.71 -10.21
C THR A 2 3.18 -0.39 -10.42
N ILE A 3 3.42 -1.28 -11.37
CA ILE A 3 2.49 -2.37 -11.71
C ILE A 3 3.16 -3.70 -11.32
N ILE A 4 2.44 -4.50 -10.55
CA ILE A 4 2.86 -5.83 -10.07
C ILE A 4 1.89 -6.87 -10.65
N LYS A 5 2.40 -7.96 -11.20
CA LYS A 5 1.55 -9.05 -11.71
C LYS A 5 0.94 -9.83 -10.55
N ASN A 6 -0.38 -10.04 -10.60
CA ASN A 6 -1.10 -10.79 -9.59
C ASN A 6 -1.13 -12.30 -9.94
N VAL A 7 0.03 -12.96 -9.90
CA VAL A 7 0.17 -14.36 -10.35
C VAL A 7 -0.70 -15.34 -9.54
N LEU A 8 -0.95 -15.01 -8.27
CA LEU A 8 -1.75 -15.82 -7.35
C LEU A 8 -3.23 -15.41 -7.29
N ALA A 9 -3.67 -14.45 -8.11
CA ALA A 9 -5.03 -13.91 -8.10
C ALA A 9 -5.48 -13.50 -6.67
N ILE A 10 -4.60 -12.80 -5.95
CA ILE A 10 -4.88 -12.31 -4.61
C ILE A 10 -6.02 -11.31 -4.69
N ARG A 11 -7.02 -11.51 -3.84
CA ARG A 11 -8.16 -10.60 -3.71
C ARG A 11 -7.80 -9.40 -2.85
N ALA A 12 -8.40 -8.25 -3.15
CA ALA A 12 -8.17 -7.00 -2.42
C ALA A 12 -8.41 -7.14 -0.91
N GLU A 13 -9.41 -7.93 -0.51
CA GLU A 13 -9.73 -8.22 0.90
C GLU A 13 -8.58 -8.91 1.64
N THR A 14 -7.95 -9.90 1.00
CA THR A 14 -6.81 -10.63 1.57
C THR A 14 -5.62 -9.70 1.70
N LEU A 15 -5.31 -8.96 0.63
CA LEU A 15 -4.21 -8.01 0.65
C LEU A 15 -4.44 -6.91 1.69
N TYR A 16 -5.66 -6.42 1.85
CA TYR A 16 -6.02 -5.45 2.87
C TYR A 16 -5.75 -5.97 4.29
N ILE A 17 -6.15 -7.21 4.59
CA ILE A 17 -5.91 -7.80 5.91
C ILE A 17 -4.41 -7.90 6.20
N ASP A 18 -3.62 -8.35 5.22
CA ASP A 18 -2.16 -8.47 5.36
C ASP A 18 -1.50 -7.09 5.51
N LEU A 19 -1.97 -6.09 4.77
CA LEU A 19 -1.45 -4.73 4.85
C LEU A 19 -1.77 -4.08 6.20
N LYS A 20 -3.02 -4.20 6.67
CA LYS A 20 -3.49 -3.60 7.92
C LYS A 20 -2.82 -4.18 9.17
N LYS A 21 -2.23 -5.37 9.07
CA LYS A 21 -1.60 -6.04 10.18
C LYS A 21 -0.09 -6.10 9.99
N ASP A 22 0.36 -6.90 9.04
CA ASP A 22 1.79 -7.23 8.92
C ASP A 22 2.57 -6.05 8.35
N PHE A 23 2.03 -5.33 7.37
CA PHE A 23 2.73 -4.19 6.76
C PHE A 23 2.75 -2.96 7.67
N THR A 24 1.62 -2.60 8.29
CA THR A 24 1.59 -1.53 9.29
C THR A 24 2.53 -1.83 10.45
N ASP A 25 2.56 -3.05 10.98
CA ASP A 25 3.46 -3.41 12.07
C ASP A 25 4.93 -3.31 11.62
N TYR A 26 5.24 -3.76 10.41
CA TYR A 26 6.58 -3.65 9.81
C TYR A 26 7.04 -2.20 9.68
N ILE A 27 6.19 -1.33 9.13
CA ILE A 27 6.50 0.09 8.93
C ILE A 27 6.58 0.83 10.26
N ASN A 28 5.61 0.63 11.15
CA ASN A 28 5.57 1.29 12.45
C ASN A 28 6.81 0.92 13.28
N HIS A 29 7.29 -0.33 13.21
CA HIS A 29 8.53 -0.73 13.88
C HIS A 29 9.79 -0.12 13.25
N LYS A 30 9.81 0.05 11.92
CA LYS A 30 10.98 0.57 11.20
C LYS A 30 11.10 2.09 11.19
N LEU A 31 9.97 2.78 11.13
CA LEU A 31 9.88 4.22 10.93
C LEU A 31 9.39 4.96 12.18
N ASP A 32 9.11 4.26 13.29
CA ASP A 32 8.49 4.81 14.52
C ASP A 32 7.29 5.71 14.17
N SER A 33 6.41 5.14 13.36
CA SER A 33 5.35 5.83 12.63
C SER A 33 3.98 5.25 13.00
N ASN A 34 2.92 6.00 12.72
CA ASN A 34 1.55 5.51 12.80
C ASN A 34 0.88 5.42 11.41
N LEU A 35 1.28 4.40 10.64
CA LEU A 35 0.68 4.11 9.33
C LEU A 35 -0.72 3.54 9.51
N SER A 36 -1.68 4.00 8.69
CA SER A 36 -3.05 3.50 8.69
C SER A 36 -3.43 3.00 7.30
N ILE A 37 -4.26 1.95 7.23
CA ILE A 37 -4.75 1.37 5.98
C ILE A 37 -6.27 1.47 5.94
N ASP A 38 -6.80 2.08 4.89
CA ASP A 38 -8.22 2.18 4.60
C ASP A 38 -8.57 1.36 3.36
N PHE A 39 -9.77 0.78 3.32
CA PHE A 39 -10.20 -0.07 2.21
C PHE A 39 -11.53 0.38 1.63
N ALA A 40 -11.45 0.91 0.40
CA ALA A 40 -12.60 1.28 -0.39
C ALA A 40 -13.12 0.06 -1.15
N HIS A 41 -13.92 -0.76 -0.45
CA HIS A 41 -14.53 -2.00 -0.95
C HIS A 41 -15.27 -1.88 -2.29
N VAL A 42 -15.77 -0.69 -2.66
CA VAL A 42 -16.55 -0.49 -3.90
C VAL A 42 -15.69 -0.63 -5.16
N TYR A 43 -14.37 -0.44 -5.05
CA TYR A 43 -13.45 -0.42 -6.20
C TYR A 43 -12.26 -1.37 -6.07
N ASP A 44 -12.24 -2.24 -5.06
CA ASP A 44 -11.05 -3.05 -4.73
C ASP A 44 -9.78 -2.18 -4.57
N VAL A 45 -9.99 -0.99 -3.99
CA VAL A 45 -8.96 0.03 -3.78
C VAL A 45 -8.58 0.08 -2.30
N ILE A 46 -7.29 -0.06 -2.01
CA ILE A 46 -6.71 0.05 -0.68
C ILE A 46 -5.92 1.36 -0.61
N ASN A 47 -6.23 2.20 0.36
CA ASN A 47 -5.56 3.48 0.58
C ASN A 47 -4.62 3.37 1.78
N VAL A 48 -3.36 3.74 1.56
CA VAL A 48 -2.34 3.85 2.60
C VAL A 48 -2.32 5.29 3.07
N LEU A 49 -2.67 5.52 4.33
CA LEU A 49 -2.74 6.81 4.98
C LEU A 49 -1.50 6.98 5.87
N PHE A 50 -0.87 8.15 5.76
CA PHE A 50 0.25 8.51 6.62
C PHE A 50 0.01 9.91 7.21
N PRO A 51 -0.93 10.02 8.18
CA PRO A 51 -1.43 11.31 8.68
C PRO A 51 -0.38 12.16 9.38
N GLU A 52 0.70 11.56 9.88
CA GLU A 52 1.82 12.28 10.49
C GLU A 52 2.67 13.03 9.46
N VAL A 53 2.54 12.67 8.19
CA VAL A 53 3.41 13.10 7.11
C VAL A 53 2.67 13.92 6.07
N ILE A 54 1.50 13.44 5.62
CA ILE A 54 0.66 14.17 4.68
C ILE A 54 -0.80 14.15 5.13
N GLU A 55 -1.53 15.20 4.79
CA GLU A 55 -2.99 15.23 4.91
C GLU A 55 -3.62 14.51 3.71
N GLY A 56 -4.04 13.25 3.91
CA GLY A 56 -4.72 12.44 2.90
C GLY A 56 -4.07 11.07 2.64
N THR A 57 -4.33 10.51 1.46
CA THR A 57 -3.80 9.22 1.03
C THR A 57 -2.39 9.37 0.50
N ALA A 58 -1.42 8.65 1.09
CA ALA A 58 -0.04 8.63 0.62
C ALA A 58 0.08 7.75 -0.62
N LEU A 59 -0.36 6.50 -0.54
CA LEU A 59 -0.32 5.54 -1.63
C LEU A 59 -1.69 4.93 -1.85
N THR A 60 -2.07 4.71 -3.10
CA THR A 60 -3.28 3.99 -3.47
C THR A 60 -2.91 2.71 -4.19
N ILE A 61 -3.49 1.60 -3.74
CA ILE A 61 -3.31 0.27 -4.31
C ILE A 61 -4.63 -0.12 -4.96
N THR A 62 -4.60 -0.43 -6.24
CA THR A 62 -5.75 -0.98 -6.98
C THR A 62 -5.46 -2.44 -7.27
N VAL A 63 -6.35 -3.33 -6.83
CA VAL A 63 -6.20 -4.77 -7.03
C VAL A 63 -7.18 -5.22 -8.09
N THR A 64 -6.68 -5.95 -9.08
CA THR A 64 -7.48 -6.63 -10.11
C THR A 64 -7.07 -8.11 -10.15
N ASP A 65 -7.82 -8.91 -10.90
CA ASP A 65 -7.54 -10.34 -11.05
C ASP A 65 -6.14 -10.61 -11.63
N ASP A 66 -5.67 -9.74 -12.53
CA ASP A 66 -4.41 -9.93 -13.27
C ASP A 66 -3.24 -9.08 -12.71
N GLU A 67 -3.56 -7.91 -12.13
CA GLU A 67 -2.55 -6.90 -11.77
C GLU A 67 -2.89 -6.17 -10.47
N ILE A 68 -1.84 -5.79 -9.74
CA ILE A 68 -1.90 -4.87 -8.60
C ILE A 68 -1.14 -3.61 -8.99
N THR A 69 -1.83 -2.48 -8.97
CA THR A 69 -1.26 -1.17 -9.30
C THR A 69 -1.07 -0.34 -8.05
N VAL A 70 0.16 0.12 -7.80
CA VAL A 70 0.50 1.06 -6.72
C VAL A 70 0.69 2.45 -7.33
N SER A 71 -0.03 3.44 -6.82
CA SER A 71 0.03 4.84 -7.23
C SER A 71 0.43 5.71 -6.05
N ASP A 72 1.44 6.54 -6.26
CA ASP A 72 1.89 7.52 -5.29
C ASP A 72 1.12 8.82 -5.47
N ASN A 73 0.33 9.19 -4.47
CA ASN A 73 -0.48 10.40 -4.44
C ASN A 73 0.24 11.55 -3.71
N ALA A 74 1.38 11.28 -3.09
CA ALA A 74 2.16 12.23 -2.31
C ALA A 74 3.33 12.84 -3.11
N LYS A 75 3.37 12.62 -4.43
CA LYS A 75 4.46 13.09 -5.32
C LYS A 75 4.76 14.58 -5.26
N ASP A 76 3.76 15.40 -4.91
CA ASP A 76 3.90 16.85 -4.77
C ASP A 76 4.12 17.28 -3.31
N SER A 77 4.23 16.34 -2.37
CA SER A 77 4.54 16.63 -0.97
C SER A 77 6.05 16.78 -0.75
N GLU A 78 6.44 17.58 0.25
CA GLU A 78 7.86 17.71 0.64
C GLU A 78 8.45 16.41 1.22
N TYR A 79 7.62 15.38 1.44
CA TYR A 79 8.03 14.12 2.00
C TYR A 79 8.40 13.11 0.92
N ASN A 80 9.55 12.45 1.12
CA ASN A 80 9.97 11.37 0.25
C ASN A 80 9.19 10.07 0.55
N THR A 81 8.09 9.84 -0.17
CA THR A 81 7.30 8.61 -0.13
C THR A 81 7.93 7.44 -0.89
N GLU A 82 9.06 7.62 -1.58
CA GLU A 82 9.72 6.56 -2.36
C GLU A 82 10.14 5.38 -1.47
N LEU A 83 10.57 5.65 -0.23
CA LEU A 83 10.95 4.58 0.70
C LEU A 83 9.74 3.75 1.14
N LEU A 84 8.61 4.41 1.40
CA LEU A 84 7.35 3.74 1.73
C LEU A 84 6.81 2.97 0.53
N GLU A 85 6.82 3.56 -0.68
CA GLU A 85 6.41 2.91 -1.92
C GLU A 85 7.26 1.65 -2.16
N LYS A 86 8.58 1.75 -1.97
CA LYS A 86 9.49 0.61 -2.09
C LYS A 86 9.17 -0.52 -1.12
N HIS A 87 9.02 -0.20 0.17
CA HIS A 87 8.67 -1.22 1.17
C HIS A 87 7.32 -1.87 0.88
N LEU A 88 6.35 -1.10 0.38
CA LEU A 88 5.05 -1.62 -0.01
C LEU A 88 5.15 -2.55 -1.22
N ILE A 89 5.87 -2.15 -2.27
CA ILE A 89 6.10 -2.98 -3.46
C ILE A 89 6.79 -4.28 -3.09
N ASP A 90 7.83 -4.23 -2.26
CA ASP A 90 8.57 -5.42 -1.81
C ASP A 90 7.63 -6.37 -1.04
N PHE A 91 6.79 -5.82 -0.14
CA PHE A 91 5.80 -6.59 0.62
C PHE A 91 4.74 -7.24 -0.28
N ILE A 92 4.16 -6.49 -1.22
CA ILE A 92 3.15 -7.03 -2.15
C ILE A 92 3.78 -8.10 -3.05
N THR A 93 5.00 -7.88 -3.53
CA THR A 93 5.71 -8.83 -4.39
C THR A 93 5.95 -10.16 -3.69
N ASP A 94 6.36 -10.13 -2.41
CA ASP A 94 6.55 -11.35 -1.59
C ASP A 94 5.25 -12.14 -1.39
N ARG A 95 4.10 -11.45 -1.35
CA ARG A 95 2.78 -12.10 -1.26
C ARG A 95 2.29 -12.65 -2.59
N CYS A 96 2.67 -12.02 -3.72
CA CYS A 96 2.21 -12.37 -5.07
C CYS A 96 3.11 -13.37 -5.80
N SER A 97 4.29 -13.69 -5.26
CA SER A 97 5.29 -14.59 -5.85
C SER A 97 5.04 -16.06 -5.58
#